data_AF-A0AB35UV73-F1
#
_entry.id   AF-A0AB35UV73-F1
#
_cell.length_a   1.000
_cell.length_b   1.000
_cell.length_c   1.000
_cell.angle_alpha   90.00
_cell.angle_beta   90.00
_cell.angle_gamma   90.00
#
_symmetry.space_group_name_H-M   'P 1'
#
loop_
_entity.id
_entity.type
_entity.pdbx_description
1 polymer ?
#
loop_
_entity_poly.entity_id
_entity_poly.type
_entity_poly.pdbx_seq_one_letter_code
_entity_poly.pdbx_strand_id
1 'polypeptide(L)'
;MKLHGTKNLTRDHINKLITKKLNFLYFSKPIENIYRKQYRSAAAFEFRYRAPLVLILYAFLTWGVYQNISDLYLKSLWLSLYKWVGIIIFSAWLCSFKKSWSKYFDIYMGIGALSAVSITFVIINLLTTTYNTALLHAAMMYAVVIIYAFIGLRFYTAIISGWIGGLVGVFFSNYYNL
;
A
#
# COMPACT_ATOMS: atom_id res chain seq x y z
N MET A 1 -0.08 11.94 -17.10
CA MET A 1 -1.55 11.79 -17.17
C MET A 1 -2.14 13.12 -17.67
N LYS A 2 -2.71 13.18 -18.88
CA LYS A 2 -3.39 14.39 -19.37
C LYS A 2 -4.70 14.53 -18.59
N LEU A 3 -4.76 15.49 -17.67
CA LEU A 3 -6.01 15.88 -17.00
C LEU A 3 -6.99 16.30 -18.11
N HIS A 4 -7.98 15.47 -18.40
CA HIS A 4 -9.09 15.86 -19.27
C HIS A 4 -9.75 17.07 -18.63
N GLY A 5 -9.70 18.20 -19.34
CA GLY A 5 -10.12 19.51 -18.86
C GLY A 5 -11.47 19.43 -18.18
N THR A 6 -11.46 19.66 -16.87
CA THR A 6 -12.65 20.04 -16.12
C THR A 6 -13.24 21.27 -16.82
N LYS A 7 -14.53 21.22 -17.19
CA LYS A 7 -15.27 22.35 -17.81
C LYS A 7 -15.16 23.67 -17.04
N ASN A 8 -14.71 23.64 -15.78
CA ASN A 8 -14.65 24.78 -14.87
C ASN A 8 -13.22 25.31 -14.60
N LEU A 9 -12.18 24.72 -15.20
CA LEU A 9 -10.78 25.15 -14.97
C LEU A 9 -10.09 25.42 -16.30
N THR A 10 -10.26 26.64 -16.79
CA THR A 10 -9.57 27.17 -17.97
C THR A 10 -8.05 27.23 -17.72
N ARG A 11 -7.24 26.90 -18.73
CA ARG A 11 -5.76 26.92 -18.63
C ARG A 11 -5.20 28.25 -18.11
N ASP A 12 -5.90 29.36 -18.39
CA ASP A 12 -5.48 30.68 -17.92
C ASP A 12 -5.55 30.85 -16.40
N HIS A 13 -6.49 30.19 -15.72
CA HIS A 13 -6.55 30.19 -14.26
C HIS A 13 -5.38 29.40 -13.65
N ILE A 14 -5.01 28.29 -14.29
CA ILE A 14 -3.88 27.47 -13.87
C ILE A 14 -2.57 28.24 -14.07
N ASN A 15 -2.40 28.90 -15.21
CA ASN A 15 -1.22 29.73 -15.50
C ASN A 15 -1.12 30.94 -14.56
N LYS A 16 -2.24 31.59 -14.20
CA LYS A 16 -2.26 32.67 -13.19
C LYS A 16 -1.89 32.20 -11.78
N LEU A 17 -2.22 30.95 -11.42
CA LEU A 17 -1.83 30.36 -10.15
C LEU A 17 -0.34 29.98 -10.12
N ILE A 18 0.22 29.60 -11.27
CA ILE A 18 1.65 29.25 -11.42
C ILE A 18 2.54 30.52 -11.40
N THR A 19 2.08 31.64 -11.97
CA THR A 19 2.86 32.89 -12.03
C THR A 19 2.97 33.60 -10.68
N LYS A 20 2.02 33.39 -9.75
CA LYS A 20 2.26 33.69 -8.34
C LYS A 20 3.15 32.58 -7.80
N LYS A 21 4.40 32.89 -7.39
CA LYS A 21 5.39 32.00 -6.74
C LYS A 21 4.84 31.33 -5.46
N LEU A 22 3.81 30.51 -5.60
CA LEU A 22 3.25 29.69 -4.55
C LEU A 22 3.92 28.34 -4.70
N ASN A 23 4.98 28.11 -3.92
CA ASN A 23 5.55 26.78 -3.69
C ASN A 23 4.50 25.77 -3.15
N PHE A 24 3.28 26.23 -2.86
CA PHE A 24 2.15 25.44 -2.41
C PHE A 24 0.92 25.72 -3.29
N LEU A 25 0.59 24.77 -4.18
CA LEU A 25 -0.70 24.76 -4.89
C LEU A 25 -1.80 24.30 -3.93
N TYR A 26 -2.51 25.26 -3.31
CA TYR A 26 -3.67 24.96 -2.49
C TYR A 26 -4.94 24.93 -3.35
N PHE A 27 -5.53 23.74 -3.53
CA PHE A 27 -6.81 23.60 -4.22
C PHE A 27 -7.96 23.97 -3.29
N SER A 28 -8.98 24.68 -3.81
CA SER A 28 -10.18 24.95 -3.03
C SER A 28 -10.93 23.65 -2.72
N LYS A 29 -11.58 23.59 -1.54
CA LYS A 29 -12.37 22.43 -1.07
C LYS A 29 -13.30 21.81 -2.13
N PRO A 30 -14.06 22.57 -2.96
CA PRO A 30 -14.92 21.97 -3.97
C PRO A 30 -14.13 21.26 -5.08
N ILE A 31 -13.01 21.85 -5.54
CA ILE A 31 -12.14 21.26 -6.57
C ILE A 31 -11.48 19.99 -6.02
N GLU A 32 -11.01 20.04 -4.78
CA GLU A 32 -10.40 18.89 -4.12
C GLU A 32 -11.37 17.71 -4.00
N ASN A 33 -12.65 17.97 -3.71
CA ASN A 33 -13.65 16.92 -3.57
C ASN A 33 -13.96 16.24 -4.92
N ILE A 34 -14.05 17.02 -6.00
CA ILE A 34 -14.21 16.49 -7.38
C ILE A 34 -12.99 15.65 -7.76
N TYR A 35 -11.79 16.16 -7.49
CA TYR A 35 -10.53 15.44 -7.71
C TYR A 35 -10.47 14.14 -6.91
N ARG A 36 -10.86 14.15 -5.62
CA ARG A 36 -10.98 12.96 -4.76
C ARG A 36 -11.86 11.89 -5.37
N LYS A 37 -13.05 12.27 -5.84
CA LYS A 37 -13.98 11.33 -6.44
C LYS A 37 -13.42 10.70 -7.71
N GLN A 38 -12.85 11.50 -8.61
CA GLN A 38 -12.27 11.02 -9.86
C GLN A 38 -11.03 10.15 -9.63
N TYR A 39 -10.11 10.60 -8.77
CA TYR A 39 -8.90 9.86 -8.40
C TYR A 39 -9.24 8.48 -7.87
N ARG A 40 -10.15 8.39 -6.89
CA ARG A 40 -10.51 7.10 -6.28
C ARG A 40 -11.14 6.13 -7.29
N SER A 41 -11.98 6.64 -8.19
CA SER A 41 -12.54 5.79 -9.25
C SER A 41 -11.50 5.29 -10.24
N ALA A 42 -10.56 6.15 -10.63
CA ALA A 42 -9.47 5.78 -11.54
C ALA A 42 -8.48 4.82 -10.86
N ALA A 43 -8.08 5.10 -9.62
CA ALA A 43 -7.18 4.26 -8.83
C ALA A 43 -7.78 2.87 -8.59
N ALA A 44 -9.07 2.78 -8.24
CA ALA A 44 -9.76 1.49 -8.13
C ALA A 44 -9.71 0.73 -9.45
N PHE A 45 -10.03 1.38 -10.57
CA PHE A 45 -9.97 0.75 -11.89
C PHE A 45 -8.57 0.25 -12.24
N GLU A 46 -7.53 1.09 -12.08
CA GLU A 46 -6.14 0.70 -12.34
C GLU A 46 -5.68 -0.44 -11.43
N PHE A 47 -6.06 -0.42 -10.15
CA PHE A 47 -5.72 -1.45 -9.19
C PHE A 47 -6.29 -2.82 -9.61
N ARG A 48 -7.43 -2.91 -10.31
CA ARG A 48 -7.96 -4.20 -10.81
C ARG A 48 -6.99 -4.93 -11.72
N TYR A 49 -6.26 -4.18 -12.54
CA TYR A 49 -5.29 -4.71 -13.50
C TYR A 49 -3.88 -4.85 -12.90
N ARG A 50 -3.54 -4.01 -11.91
CA ARG A 50 -2.25 -4.09 -11.21
C ARG A 50 -2.22 -5.17 -10.11
N ALA A 51 -3.35 -5.45 -9.47
CA ALA A 51 -3.44 -6.40 -8.36
C ALA A 51 -2.99 -7.84 -8.73
N PRO A 52 -3.29 -8.39 -9.91
CA PRO A 52 -2.70 -9.66 -10.35
C PRO A 52 -1.17 -9.62 -10.37
N LEU A 53 -0.57 -8.54 -10.86
CA LEU A 53 0.89 -8.35 -10.84
C LEU A 53 1.42 -8.31 -9.40
N VAL A 54 0.74 -7.58 -8.51
CA VAL A 54 1.08 -7.56 -7.07
C VAL A 54 1.02 -8.95 -6.46
N LEU A 55 0.00 -9.75 -6.77
CA LEU A 55 -0.13 -11.12 -6.28
C LEU A 55 0.97 -12.03 -6.83
N ILE A 56 1.32 -11.91 -8.11
CA ILE A 56 2.43 -12.67 -8.71
C ILE A 56 3.75 -12.30 -8.05
N LEU A 57 4.03 -11.01 -7.87
CA LEU A 57 5.25 -10.53 -7.21
C LEU A 57 5.30 -11.01 -5.76
N TYR A 58 4.19 -10.94 -5.05
CA TYR A 58 4.06 -11.43 -3.68
C TYR A 58 4.29 -12.95 -3.58
N ALA A 59 3.73 -13.73 -4.51
CA ALA A 59 3.95 -15.18 -4.57
C ALA A 59 5.42 -15.51 -4.86
N PHE A 60 6.05 -14.79 -5.79
CA PHE A 60 7.47 -14.95 -6.12
C PHE A 60 8.38 -14.65 -4.92
N LEU A 61 8.12 -13.55 -4.20
CA LEU A 61 8.87 -13.21 -2.99
C LEU A 61 8.66 -14.23 -1.87
N THR A 62 7.42 -14.67 -1.67
CA THR A 62 7.09 -15.69 -0.68
C THR A 62 7.79 -17.01 -0.99
N TRP A 63 7.82 -17.41 -2.26
CA TRP A 63 8.55 -18.58 -2.74
C TRP A 63 10.06 -18.43 -2.49
N GLY A 64 10.63 -17.26 -2.80
CA GLY A 64 12.04 -16.97 -2.54
C GLY A 64 12.41 -17.12 -1.07
N VAL A 65 11.63 -16.54 -0.15
CA VAL A 65 11.86 -16.70 1.30
C VAL A 65 11.66 -18.14 1.75
N TYR A 66 10.61 -18.81 1.26
CA TYR A 66 10.30 -20.20 1.63
C TYR A 66 11.42 -21.18 1.30
N GLN A 67 12.09 -21.00 0.16
CA GLN A 67 13.21 -21.85 -0.25
C GLN A 67 14.48 -21.61 0.57
N ASN A 68 14.66 -20.40 1.09
CA ASN A 68 15.84 -20.04 1.88
C ASN A 68 15.73 -20.47 3.34
N ILE A 69 14.53 -20.80 3.84
CA ILE A 69 14.36 -21.35 5.18
C ILE A 69 14.75 -22.83 5.17
N SER A 70 15.61 -23.29 6.08
CA SER A 70 16.04 -24.69 6.18
C SER A 70 15.13 -25.51 7.12
N ASP A 71 14.66 -24.91 8.20
CA ASP A 71 13.85 -25.57 9.23
C ASP A 71 12.37 -25.71 8.81
N LEU A 72 11.85 -26.93 8.87
CA LEU A 72 10.47 -27.26 8.53
C LEU A 72 9.45 -26.59 9.47
N TYR A 73 9.77 -26.45 10.75
CA TYR A 73 8.90 -25.80 11.73
C TYR A 73 8.75 -24.31 11.41
N LEU A 74 9.89 -23.63 11.18
CA LEU A 74 9.92 -22.22 10.82
C LEU A 74 9.25 -21.94 9.46
N LYS A 75 9.38 -22.85 8.49
CA LYS A 75 8.64 -22.77 7.21
C LYS A 75 7.14 -22.72 7.41
N SER A 76 6.62 -23.61 8.25
CA SER A 76 5.19 -23.70 8.56
C SER A 76 4.71 -22.44 9.28
N LEU A 77 5.49 -21.97 10.28
CA LEU A 77 5.19 -20.75 11.02
C LEU A 77 5.17 -19.51 10.10
N TRP A 78 6.20 -19.35 9.26
CA TRP A 78 6.28 -18.28 8.27
C TRP A 78 5.08 -18.28 7.34
N LEU A 79 4.75 -19.41 6.72
CA LEU A 79 3.59 -19.50 5.82
C LEU A 79 2.27 -19.19 6.55
N SER A 80 2.11 -19.68 7.78
CA SER A 80 0.89 -19.46 8.56
C SER A 80 0.66 -17.99 8.91
N LEU A 81 1.74 -17.24 9.19
CA LEU A 81 1.65 -15.82 9.47
C LEU A 81 1.57 -14.99 8.19
N TYR A 82 2.43 -15.28 7.21
CA TYR A 82 2.57 -14.46 6.01
C TYR A 82 1.36 -14.59 5.08
N LYS A 83 0.65 -15.73 5.06
CA LYS A 83 -0.58 -15.92 4.23
C LYS A 83 -1.63 -14.82 4.45
N TRP A 84 -1.69 -14.22 5.64
CA TRP A 84 -2.61 -13.14 5.94
C TRP A 84 -2.39 -11.91 5.08
N VAL A 85 -1.13 -11.60 4.74
CA VAL A 85 -0.81 -10.51 3.80
C VAL A 85 -1.38 -10.81 2.41
N GLY A 86 -1.25 -12.05 1.94
CA GLY A 86 -1.87 -12.50 0.69
C GLY A 86 -3.40 -12.38 0.70
N ILE A 87 -4.04 -12.77 1.80
CA ILE A 87 -5.51 -12.64 2.00
C ILE A 87 -5.93 -11.16 1.94
N ILE A 88 -5.16 -10.25 2.54
CA ILE A 88 -5.43 -8.81 2.48
C ILE A 88 -5.35 -8.30 1.03
N ILE A 89 -4.31 -8.68 0.28
CA ILE A 89 -4.15 -8.26 -1.13
C ILE A 89 -5.29 -8.81 -1.99
N PHE A 90 -5.64 -10.09 -1.81
CA PHE A 90 -6.69 -10.75 -2.56
C PHE A 90 -8.08 -10.18 -2.26
N SER A 91 -8.39 -9.95 -0.98
CA SER A 91 -9.66 -9.32 -0.58
C SER A 91 -9.77 -7.89 -1.11
N ALA A 92 -8.68 -7.11 -1.05
CA ALA A 92 -8.62 -5.78 -1.64
C ALA A 92 -8.86 -5.81 -3.17
N TRP A 93 -8.30 -6.80 -3.86
CA TRP A 93 -8.52 -7.00 -5.29
C TRP A 93 -9.99 -7.29 -5.61
N LEU A 94 -10.62 -8.21 -4.87
CA LEU A 94 -12.06 -8.50 -5.00
C LEU A 94 -12.93 -7.25 -4.74
N CYS A 95 -12.61 -6.49 -3.70
CA CYS A 95 -13.31 -5.25 -3.35
C CYS A 95 -13.24 -4.22 -4.48
N SER A 96 -12.15 -4.21 -5.25
CA SER A 96 -11.94 -3.28 -6.35
C SER A 96 -12.96 -3.45 -7.48
N PHE A 97 -13.48 -4.65 -7.75
CA PHE A 97 -14.45 -4.89 -8.83
C PHE A 97 -15.77 -4.16 -8.63
N LYS A 98 -16.19 -3.95 -7.37
CA LYS A 98 -17.47 -3.31 -7.06
C LYS A 98 -17.37 -1.78 -7.19
N LYS A 99 -18.03 -1.21 -8.20
CA LYS A 99 -18.02 0.25 -8.48
C LYS A 99 -18.47 1.10 -7.29
N SER A 100 -19.36 0.59 -6.42
CA SER A 100 -19.78 1.31 -5.21
C SER A 100 -18.64 1.47 -4.18
N TRP A 101 -17.74 0.49 -4.12
CA TRP A 101 -16.60 0.48 -3.19
C TRP A 101 -15.49 1.42 -3.61
N SER A 102 -15.48 1.92 -4.85
CA SER A 102 -14.49 2.90 -5.29
C SER A 102 -14.52 4.17 -4.44
N LYS A 103 -15.67 4.55 -3.85
CA LYS A 103 -15.76 5.71 -2.95
C LYS A 103 -14.90 5.56 -1.70
N TYR A 104 -14.70 4.33 -1.25
CA TYR A 104 -13.97 3.95 -0.04
C TYR A 104 -12.56 3.44 -0.34
N PHE A 105 -12.09 3.55 -1.59
CA PHE A 105 -10.77 3.05 -2.04
C PHE A 105 -9.63 3.41 -1.10
N ASP A 106 -9.48 4.71 -0.79
CA ASP A 106 -8.42 5.21 0.09
C ASP A 106 -8.46 4.55 1.49
N ILE A 107 -9.65 4.21 1.99
CA ILE A 107 -9.84 3.69 3.35
C ILE A 107 -9.49 2.21 3.38
N TYR A 108 -10.10 1.37 2.55
CA TYR A 108 -9.85 -0.07 2.63
C TYR A 108 -8.44 -0.42 2.15
N MET A 109 -7.91 0.27 1.12
CA MET A 109 -6.52 0.08 0.71
C MET A 109 -5.55 0.61 1.76
N GLY A 110 -5.89 1.72 2.43
CA GLY A 110 -5.08 2.27 3.52
C GLY A 110 -5.02 1.35 4.74
N ILE A 111 -6.16 0.77 5.14
CA ILE A 111 -6.23 -0.23 6.21
C ILE A 111 -5.48 -1.49 5.81
N GLY A 112 -5.69 -1.99 4.59
CA GLY A 112 -4.98 -3.16 4.08
C GLY A 112 -3.46 -2.96 4.05
N ALA A 113 -2.99 -1.80 3.59
CA ALA A 113 -1.57 -1.45 3.60
C ALA A 113 -1.02 -1.36 5.02
N LEU A 114 -1.74 -0.72 5.95
CA LEU A 114 -1.35 -0.64 7.36
C LEU A 114 -1.21 -2.02 7.99
N SER A 115 -2.21 -2.89 7.80
CA SER A 115 -2.21 -4.26 8.31
C SER A 115 -1.09 -5.09 7.70
N ALA A 116 -0.87 -4.99 6.38
CA ALA A 116 0.20 -5.70 5.70
C ALA A 116 1.60 -5.29 6.21
N VAL A 117 1.85 -4.00 6.40
CA VAL A 117 3.10 -3.50 6.97
C VAL A 117 3.26 -3.96 8.41
N SER A 118 2.22 -3.83 9.23
CA SER A 118 2.27 -4.24 10.64
C SER A 118 2.58 -5.74 10.79
N ILE A 119 1.89 -6.60 10.04
CA ILE A 119 2.15 -8.04 10.01
C ILE A 119 3.60 -8.32 9.56
N THR A 120 4.07 -7.63 8.53
CA THR A 120 5.44 -7.82 8.03
C THR A 120 6.48 -7.47 9.10
N PHE A 121 6.28 -6.37 9.84
CA PHE A 121 7.18 -5.98 10.93
C PHE A 121 7.20 -6.98 12.08
N VAL A 122 6.03 -7.47 12.52
CA VAL A 122 5.92 -8.47 13.59
C VAL A 122 6.65 -9.76 13.19
N ILE A 123 6.43 -10.22 11.95
CA ILE A 123 7.05 -11.45 11.44
C ILE A 123 8.58 -11.29 11.36
N ILE A 124 9.06 -10.13 10.92
CA ILE A 124 10.51 -9.88 10.83
C ILE A 124 11.14 -9.95 12.21
N ASN A 125 10.63 -9.23 13.21
CA ASN A 125 11.19 -9.23 14.56
C ASN A 125 11.24 -10.65 15.15
N LEU A 126 10.15 -11.41 15.00
CA LEU A 126 10.05 -12.80 15.45
C LEU A 126 11.13 -13.70 14.84
N LEU A 127 11.56 -13.44 13.60
CA LEU A 127 12.44 -14.33 12.83
C LEU A 127 13.88 -13.82 12.68
N THR A 128 14.14 -12.53 12.89
CA THR A 128 15.48 -11.92 12.82
C THR A 128 16.45 -12.50 13.85
N THR A 129 15.94 -13.06 14.94
CA THR A 129 16.75 -13.77 15.94
C THR A 129 17.36 -15.08 15.39
N THR A 130 16.81 -15.63 14.31
CA THR A 130 17.13 -16.98 13.82
C THR A 130 17.63 -17.02 12.37
N TYR A 131 17.44 -15.95 11.58
CA TYR A 131 17.71 -15.94 10.14
C TYR A 131 18.53 -14.76 9.62
N ASN A 132 19.01 -14.93 8.38
CA ASN A 132 19.77 -13.93 7.63
C ASN A 132 18.97 -12.62 7.48
N THR A 133 19.34 -11.62 8.27
CA THR A 133 18.61 -10.36 8.44
C THR A 133 18.39 -9.62 7.12
N ALA A 134 19.32 -9.74 6.18
CA ALA A 134 19.25 -9.08 4.88
C ALA A 134 18.03 -9.49 4.03
N LEU A 135 17.66 -10.77 4.01
CA LEU A 135 16.54 -11.26 3.19
C LEU A 135 15.18 -10.81 3.76
N LEU A 136 15.07 -10.80 5.09
CA LEU A 136 13.88 -10.33 5.81
C LEU A 136 13.70 -8.81 5.63
N HIS A 137 14.78 -8.03 5.71
CA HIS A 137 14.74 -6.59 5.41
C HIS A 137 14.46 -6.31 3.93
N ALA A 138 14.91 -7.15 3.00
CA ALA A 138 14.55 -7.04 1.59
C ALA A 138 13.02 -7.25 1.40
N ALA A 139 12.43 -8.26 2.02
CA ALA A 139 10.99 -8.49 1.99
C ALA A 139 10.18 -7.29 2.50
N MET A 140 10.68 -6.61 3.55
CA MET A 140 10.10 -5.35 4.04
C MET A 140 10.14 -4.23 3.00
N MET A 141 11.29 -4.03 2.35
CA MET A 141 11.45 -3.02 1.30
C MET A 141 10.48 -3.27 0.13
N TYR A 142 10.26 -4.53 -0.24
CA TYR A 142 9.27 -4.86 -1.27
C TYR A 142 7.84 -4.52 -0.86
N ALA A 143 7.45 -4.75 0.40
CA ALA A 143 6.13 -4.33 0.89
C ALA A 143 5.94 -2.82 0.73
N VAL A 144 6.96 -2.03 1.05
CA VAL A 144 6.97 -0.57 0.85
C VAL A 144 6.85 -0.23 -0.64
N VAL A 145 7.68 -0.81 -1.50
CA VAL A 145 7.64 -0.56 -2.96
C VAL A 145 6.27 -0.89 -3.53
N ILE A 146 5.64 -2.00 -3.13
CA ILE A 146 4.29 -2.38 -3.57
C ILE A 146 3.27 -1.31 -3.18
N ILE A 147 3.32 -0.81 -1.95
CA ILE A 147 2.40 0.20 -1.44
C ILE A 147 2.53 1.53 -2.21
N TYR A 148 3.76 1.98 -2.46
CA TYR A 148 3.98 3.26 -3.12
C TYR A 148 3.82 3.21 -4.65
N ALA A 149 4.16 2.09 -5.30
CA ALA A 149 4.17 2.00 -6.76
C ALA A 149 2.91 1.36 -7.36
N PHE A 150 2.32 0.34 -6.71
CA PHE A 150 1.32 -0.51 -7.37
C PHE A 150 -0.11 -0.35 -6.84
N ILE A 151 -0.27 -0.01 -5.56
CA ILE A 151 -1.59 0.13 -4.91
C ILE A 151 -2.36 1.34 -5.44
N GLY A 152 -1.67 2.42 -5.84
CA GLY A 152 -2.34 3.64 -6.35
C GLY A 152 -3.01 4.47 -5.24
N LEU A 153 -2.53 4.37 -4.00
CA LEU A 153 -2.90 5.28 -2.93
C LEU A 153 -2.35 6.68 -3.18
N ARG A 154 -3.04 7.68 -2.65
CA ARG A 154 -2.47 9.02 -2.55
C ARG A 154 -1.26 8.98 -1.64
N PHE A 155 -0.27 9.81 -1.96
CA PHE A 155 0.97 9.88 -1.20
C PHE A 155 0.75 10.06 0.31
N TYR A 156 -0.16 10.96 0.72
CA TYR A 156 -0.47 11.18 2.14
C TYR A 156 -1.03 9.92 2.82
N THR A 157 -1.98 9.22 2.18
CA THR A 157 -2.54 7.99 2.76
C THR A 157 -1.52 6.86 2.76
N ALA A 158 -0.69 6.74 1.72
CA ALA A 158 0.38 5.74 1.67
C ALA A 158 1.41 5.95 2.80
N ILE A 159 1.83 7.19 3.04
CA ILE A 159 2.71 7.55 4.15
C ILE A 159 2.07 7.19 5.48
N ILE A 160 0.86 7.68 5.73
CA ILE A 160 0.17 7.46 7.01
C ILE A 160 0.02 5.96 7.27
N SER A 161 -0.45 5.19 6.29
CA SER A 161 -0.59 3.74 6.42
C SER A 161 0.74 3.04 6.65
N GLY A 162 1.81 3.42 5.95
CA GLY A 162 3.14 2.82 6.10
C GLY A 162 3.76 3.11 7.48
N TRP A 163 3.76 4.39 7.89
CA TRP A 163 4.33 4.80 9.18
C TRP A 163 3.55 4.26 10.37
N ILE A 164 2.21 4.39 10.35
CA ILE A 164 1.37 3.86 11.42
C ILE A 164 1.46 2.33 11.44
N GLY A 165 1.44 1.66 10.28
CA GLY A 165 1.61 0.22 10.20
C GLY A 165 2.92 -0.26 10.81
N GLY A 166 4.03 0.43 10.52
CA GLY A 166 5.33 0.15 11.12
C GLY A 166 5.33 0.35 12.63
N LEU A 167 4.81 1.49 13.11
CA LEU A 167 4.70 1.78 14.55
C LEU A 167 3.86 0.73 15.30
N VAL A 168 2.72 0.34 14.73
CA VAL A 168 1.85 -0.69 15.31
C VAL A 168 2.59 -2.03 15.36
N GLY A 169 3.31 -2.40 14.30
CA GLY A 169 4.11 -3.62 14.26
C GLY A 169 5.22 -3.64 15.33
N VAL A 170 5.95 -2.53 15.49
CA VAL A 170 6.99 -2.39 16.54
C VAL A 170 6.37 -2.47 17.94
N PHE A 171 5.26 -1.75 18.17
CA PHE A 171 4.59 -1.77 19.47
C PHE A 171 4.10 -3.17 19.85
N PHE A 172 3.49 -3.90 18.89
CA PHE A 172 3.08 -5.28 19.11
C PHE A 172 4.28 -6.20 19.40
N SER A 173 5.36 -6.07 18.63
CA SER A 173 6.56 -6.90 18.84
C SER A 173 7.12 -6.68 20.25
N ASN A 174 7.26 -5.42 20.67
CA ASN A 174 7.75 -5.07 22.00
C ASN A 174 6.82 -5.54 23.12
N TYR A 175 5.49 -5.39 22.95
CA TYR A 175 4.51 -5.80 23.97
C TYR A 175 4.54 -7.31 24.23
N TYR A 176 4.76 -8.11 23.19
CA TYR A 176 4.85 -9.57 23.28
C TYR A 176 6.27 -10.10 23.45
N ASN A 177 7.28 -9.22 23.62
CA ASN A 177 8.71 -9.57 23.67
C ASN A 177 9.15 -10.48 22.49
N LEU A 178 8.68 -10.16 21.29
CA LEU A 178 9.02 -10.84 20.03
C LEU A 178 10.26 -10.25 19.36
#